data_AF-A0A354FUF7-F1
#
_entry.id   AF-A0A354FUF7-F1
#
_cell.length_a   1.000
_cell.length_b   1.000
_cell.length_c   1.000
_cell.angle_alpha   90.00
_cell.angle_beta   90.00
_cell.angle_gamma   90.00
#
_symmetry.space_group_name_H-M   'P 1'
#
loop_
_entity.id
_entity.type
_entity.pdbx_description
1 polymer ?
#
loop_
_entity_poly.entity_id
_entity_poly.type
_entity_poly.pdbx_seq_one_letter_code
_entity_poly.pdbx_strand_id
1 'polypeptide(L)'
;MRSQKKLKPLPAWMIWANPILKRYARSRLRPASFGVALLMTILLAGFFFFLARESTARSIQNPIDVGRMPLIPLLILQGLILFGLGTGQAAAGITTEADEGVLDYQRLAPMTPFAKVLGYLFGLPIREWILFLATLPFTGYSIWKGQVPINGVLQLYAVFFMAAILYHLTGVLAGSVMKNRRWAFLTSTGLVMFLYLIIPQAAKFGLVYLKYVTIYPVFNEVYPSLIPRPLGDAAEVFNTIIPPAKFFGLNFPQYVFTLISQGVLSLAMVMMLWRRWRKADCHLLGKFAATGLFGWLQMMLLGNALPLMDSGDLFPSRELDRRFGRLINPDIQFWSPKTWEATVMIGIYGLVTLASLWWLTFIISSDLHGQVRGWRRARKLGNQKLPLLSDAATSVPWVIAMSMMGAAGWFIFGRALINSHWYPELSLLVVTPVAMFSILICGGLGMAALLESVGRKVTGLVVILGGILPVMLGVILAVSSDDFVALAVWLAGICPVSWPIYGSGVFLSEEGMPRDVARAIPNAFWFWQGVGAILTVWLLSKLRIARKKISDSSREF
;
A
#
# COMPACT_ATOMS: atom_id res chain seq x y z
N MET A 1 -41.65 -10.43 -38.01
CA MET A 1 -40.68 -10.35 -36.90
C MET A 1 -39.47 -9.54 -37.34
N ARG A 2 -39.34 -8.27 -36.88
CA ARG A 2 -38.18 -7.44 -37.17
C ARG A 2 -36.95 -8.02 -36.46
N SER A 3 -35.88 -8.22 -37.23
CA SER A 3 -34.52 -8.51 -36.76
C SER A 3 -34.18 -7.68 -35.51
N GLN A 4 -34.17 -8.32 -34.34
CA GLN A 4 -33.59 -7.73 -33.15
C GLN A 4 -32.09 -7.61 -33.41
N LYS A 5 -31.64 -6.43 -33.86
CA LYS A 5 -30.22 -6.07 -33.84
C LYS A 5 -29.74 -6.33 -32.41
N LYS A 6 -28.92 -7.39 -32.21
CA LYS A 6 -28.21 -7.63 -30.95
C LYS A 6 -27.54 -6.31 -30.57
N LEU A 7 -28.02 -5.66 -29.52
CA LEU A 7 -27.44 -4.42 -29.01
C LEU A 7 -25.97 -4.72 -28.70
N LYS A 8 -25.06 -4.12 -29.49
CA LYS A 8 -23.63 -4.24 -29.23
C LYS A 8 -23.37 -3.62 -27.86
N PRO A 9 -22.60 -4.28 -26.99
CA PRO A 9 -22.29 -3.71 -25.68
C PRO A 9 -21.57 -2.38 -25.87
N LEU A 10 -21.94 -1.38 -25.07
CA LEU A 10 -21.31 -0.06 -25.10
C LEU A 10 -19.78 -0.20 -24.96
N PRO A 11 -18.99 0.33 -25.92
CA PRO A 11 -17.54 0.33 -25.82
C PRO A 11 -17.09 1.10 -24.58
N ALA A 12 -16.06 0.60 -23.88
CA ALA A 12 -15.62 1.19 -22.62
C ALA A 12 -15.08 2.63 -22.76
N TRP A 13 -14.58 3.00 -23.94
CA TRP A 13 -14.06 4.34 -24.23
C TRP A 13 -15.16 5.40 -24.38
N MET A 14 -16.42 5.01 -24.66
CA MET A 14 -17.56 5.93 -24.74
C MET A 14 -18.09 6.27 -23.35
N ILE A 15 -17.24 6.85 -22.49
CA ILE A 15 -17.54 7.13 -21.09
C ILE A 15 -18.76 8.06 -20.97
N TRP A 16 -18.89 9.06 -21.84
CA TRP A 16 -20.04 9.99 -21.87
C TRP A 16 -21.38 9.29 -22.19
N ALA A 17 -21.36 8.15 -22.87
CA ALA A 17 -22.55 7.36 -23.16
C ALA A 17 -22.88 6.34 -22.06
N ASN A 18 -22.02 6.21 -21.05
CA ASN A 18 -22.17 5.23 -19.98
C ASN A 18 -23.40 5.54 -19.11
N PRO A 19 -24.40 4.63 -19.02
CA PRO A 19 -25.63 4.88 -18.27
C PRO A 19 -25.39 5.01 -16.77
N ILE A 20 -24.38 4.34 -16.21
CA ILE A 20 -24.02 4.43 -14.79
C ILE A 20 -23.52 5.85 -14.49
N LEU A 21 -22.63 6.38 -15.33
CA LEU A 21 -22.13 7.75 -15.21
C LEU A 21 -23.27 8.76 -15.32
N LYS A 22 -24.13 8.64 -16.34
CA LYS A 22 -25.28 9.55 -16.54
C LYS A 22 -26.25 9.53 -15.36
N ARG A 23 -26.52 8.35 -14.79
CA ARG A 23 -27.36 8.20 -13.61
C ARG A 23 -26.78 9.00 -12.43
N TYR A 24 -25.48 8.83 -12.16
CA TYR A 24 -24.84 9.54 -11.06
C TYR A 24 -24.69 11.04 -11.32
N ALA A 25 -24.42 11.45 -12.55
CA ALA A 25 -24.44 12.86 -12.91
C ALA A 25 -25.81 13.48 -12.57
N ARG A 26 -26.91 12.83 -12.96
CA ARG A 26 -28.28 13.32 -12.69
C ARG A 26 -28.65 13.27 -11.21
N SER A 27 -28.18 12.30 -10.45
CA SER A 27 -28.54 12.17 -9.02
C SER A 27 -27.67 13.04 -8.11
N ARG A 28 -26.38 13.17 -8.41
CA ARG A 28 -25.39 13.86 -7.56
C ARG A 28 -25.24 15.34 -7.89
N LEU A 29 -25.58 15.75 -9.12
CA LEU A 29 -25.49 17.15 -9.58
C LEU A 29 -26.85 17.85 -9.61
N ARG A 30 -27.79 17.41 -8.77
CA ARG A 30 -29.10 18.07 -8.64
C ARG A 30 -28.89 19.49 -8.12
N PRO A 31 -29.54 20.52 -8.72
CA PRO A 31 -29.24 21.92 -8.42
C PRO A 31 -29.24 22.29 -6.94
N ALA A 32 -30.21 21.80 -6.15
CA ALA A 32 -30.31 22.13 -4.73
C ALA A 32 -29.13 21.60 -3.91
N SER A 33 -28.82 20.30 -3.97
CA SER A 33 -27.75 19.70 -3.15
C SER A 33 -26.36 20.01 -3.68
N PHE A 34 -26.22 20.10 -5.00
CA PHE A 34 -24.96 20.48 -5.65
C PHE A 34 -24.64 21.96 -5.43
N GLY A 35 -25.64 22.85 -5.54
CA GLY A 35 -25.45 24.30 -5.36
C GLY A 35 -24.88 24.66 -3.99
N VAL A 36 -25.38 24.05 -2.92
CA VAL A 36 -24.84 24.24 -1.56
C VAL A 36 -23.39 23.76 -1.47
N ALA A 37 -23.09 22.56 -1.98
CA ALA A 37 -21.73 22.03 -1.93
C ALA A 37 -20.74 22.85 -2.77
N LEU A 38 -21.19 23.35 -3.92
CA LEU A 38 -20.41 24.22 -4.80
C LEU A 38 -20.14 25.57 -4.14
N LEU A 39 -21.17 26.20 -3.57
CA LEU A 39 -21.04 27.46 -2.85
C LEU A 39 -20.05 27.34 -1.68
N MET A 40 -20.19 26.31 -0.85
CA MET A 40 -19.28 26.07 0.28
C MET A 40 -17.84 25.85 -0.20
N THR A 41 -17.65 25.15 -1.32
CA THR A 41 -16.32 24.89 -1.89
C THR A 41 -15.67 26.16 -2.41
N ILE A 42 -16.43 27.00 -3.13
CA ILE A 42 -15.94 28.30 -3.61
C ILE A 42 -15.64 29.25 -2.45
N LEU A 43 -16.49 29.27 -1.41
CA LEU A 43 -16.26 30.08 -0.21
C LEU A 43 -14.99 29.64 0.52
N LEU A 44 -14.77 28.34 0.72
CA LEU A 44 -13.55 27.82 1.36
C LEU A 44 -12.31 28.08 0.50
N ALA A 45 -12.38 27.83 -0.81
CA ALA A 45 -11.28 28.12 -1.73
C ALA A 45 -10.93 29.60 -1.75
N GLY A 46 -11.94 30.48 -1.83
CA GLY A 46 -11.79 31.92 -1.74
C GLY A 46 -11.21 32.36 -0.41
N PHE A 47 -11.72 31.82 0.70
CA PHE A 47 -11.19 32.09 2.05
C PHE A 47 -9.71 31.76 2.15
N PHE A 48 -9.29 30.54 1.80
CA PHE A 48 -7.88 30.14 1.84
C PHE A 48 -7.02 30.96 0.89
N PHE A 49 -7.54 31.29 -0.29
CA PHE A 49 -6.86 32.12 -1.27
C PHE A 49 -6.59 33.53 -0.73
N PHE A 50 -7.62 34.22 -0.25
CA PHE A 50 -7.47 35.58 0.28
C PHE A 50 -6.69 35.59 1.59
N LEU A 51 -6.92 34.64 2.50
CA LEU A 51 -6.19 34.55 3.76
C LEU A 51 -4.67 34.43 3.53
N ALA A 52 -4.25 33.49 2.69
CA ALA A 52 -2.82 33.27 2.42
C ALA A 52 -2.17 34.44 1.67
N ARG A 53 -2.92 35.04 0.73
CA ARG A 53 -2.47 36.20 -0.04
C ARG A 53 -2.29 37.43 0.85
N GLU A 54 -3.33 37.79 1.61
CA GLU A 54 -3.35 39.00 2.44
C GLU A 54 -2.40 38.89 3.63
N SER A 55 -2.24 37.70 4.23
CA SER A 55 -1.26 37.51 5.30
C SER A 55 0.17 37.75 4.80
N THR A 56 0.47 37.25 3.59
CA THR A 56 1.79 37.40 2.97
C THR A 56 2.04 38.83 2.51
N ALA A 57 1.03 39.48 1.93
CA ALA A 57 1.14 40.86 1.45
C ALA A 57 1.50 41.87 2.55
N ARG A 58 1.19 41.56 3.82
CA ARG A 58 1.60 42.37 4.98
C ARG A 58 3.10 42.28 5.28
N SER A 59 3.74 41.16 4.94
CA SER A 59 5.15 40.89 5.27
C SER A 59 6.08 40.99 4.06
N ILE A 60 5.59 40.68 2.86
CA ILE A 60 6.35 40.63 1.62
C ILE A 60 5.64 41.52 0.60
N GLN A 61 6.35 42.57 0.13
CA GLN A 61 5.78 43.52 -0.82
C GLN A 61 5.87 43.07 -2.28
N ASN A 62 6.65 42.03 -2.58
CA ASN A 62 6.76 41.50 -3.95
C ASN A 62 5.45 40.85 -4.40
N PRO A 63 4.76 41.38 -5.44
CA PRO A 63 3.48 40.85 -5.90
C PRO A 63 3.55 39.40 -6.41
N ILE A 64 4.73 38.98 -6.90
CA ILE A 64 4.94 37.62 -7.41
C ILE A 64 4.92 36.62 -6.26
N ASP A 65 5.63 36.91 -5.17
CA ASP A 65 5.72 36.03 -4.00
C ASP A 65 4.37 35.90 -3.30
N VAL A 66 3.63 37.01 -3.22
CA VAL A 66 2.24 37.05 -2.72
C VAL A 66 1.32 36.17 -3.56
N GLY A 67 1.53 36.11 -4.88
CA GLY A 67 0.74 35.30 -5.80
C GLY A 67 0.91 33.78 -5.61
N ARG A 68 2.08 33.33 -5.10
CA ARG A 68 2.43 31.91 -4.92
C ARG A 68 1.81 31.30 -3.66
N MET A 69 1.70 32.06 -2.58
CA MET A 69 1.31 31.55 -1.26
C MET A 69 -0.04 30.81 -1.20
N PRO A 70 -1.09 31.21 -1.95
CA PRO A 70 -2.34 30.45 -1.99
C PRO A 70 -2.24 29.02 -2.55
N LEU A 71 -1.17 28.66 -3.28
CA LEU A 71 -1.08 27.38 -3.99
C LEU A 71 -1.10 26.16 -3.07
N ILE A 72 -0.38 26.21 -1.95
CA ILE A 72 -0.31 25.09 -1.00
C ILE A 72 -1.67 24.83 -0.32
N PRO A 73 -2.33 25.80 0.33
CA PRO A 73 -3.63 25.55 0.97
C PRO A 73 -4.71 25.16 -0.04
N LEU A 74 -4.67 25.70 -1.27
CA LEU A 74 -5.57 25.26 -2.34
C LEU A 74 -5.31 23.81 -2.75
N LEU A 75 -4.05 23.40 -2.89
CA LEU A 75 -3.68 22.01 -3.19
C LEU A 75 -4.14 21.04 -2.08
N ILE A 76 -4.01 21.45 -0.81
CA ILE A 76 -4.52 20.68 0.33
C ILE A 76 -6.04 20.53 0.25
N LEU A 77 -6.77 21.63 0.00
CA LEU A 77 -8.23 21.60 -0.16
C LEU A 77 -8.65 20.68 -1.32
N GLN A 78 -7.97 20.77 -2.46
CA GLN A 78 -8.18 19.88 -3.61
C GLN A 78 -7.93 18.41 -3.25
N GLY A 79 -6.86 18.13 -2.49
CA GLY A 79 -6.54 16.80 -1.97
C GLY A 79 -7.63 16.26 -1.07
N LEU A 80 -8.16 17.08 -0.14
CA LEU A 80 -9.28 16.68 0.71
C LEU A 80 -10.54 16.36 -0.10
N ILE A 81 -10.83 17.13 -1.15
CA ILE A 81 -11.98 16.90 -2.03
C ILE A 81 -11.81 15.60 -2.81
N LEU A 82 -10.72 15.43 -3.55
CA LEU A 82 -10.56 14.27 -4.44
C LEU A 82 -10.06 13.02 -3.72
N PHE A 83 -9.02 13.12 -2.89
CA PHE A 83 -8.45 11.95 -2.22
C PHE A 83 -9.27 11.50 -1.02
N GLY A 84 -9.80 12.43 -0.23
CA GLY A 84 -10.64 12.13 0.93
C GLY A 84 -12.07 11.84 0.54
N LEU A 85 -12.83 12.90 0.22
CA LEU A 85 -14.27 12.81 -0.04
C LEU A 85 -14.56 11.92 -1.25
N GLY A 86 -13.85 12.09 -2.38
CA GLY A 86 -14.07 11.30 -3.59
C GLY A 86 -13.91 9.79 -3.35
N THR A 87 -12.84 9.38 -2.67
CA THR A 87 -12.59 7.97 -2.30
C THR A 87 -13.66 7.41 -1.39
N GLY A 88 -14.05 8.17 -0.35
CA GLY A 88 -15.11 7.78 0.55
C GLY A 88 -16.45 7.60 -0.18
N GLN A 89 -16.79 8.50 -1.11
CA GLN A 89 -18.01 8.42 -1.91
C GLN A 89 -17.99 7.24 -2.89
N ALA A 90 -16.83 6.92 -3.49
CA ALA A 90 -16.66 5.72 -4.30
C ALA A 90 -16.93 4.43 -3.49
N ALA A 91 -16.47 4.36 -2.24
CA ALA A 91 -16.71 3.21 -1.37
C ALA A 91 -18.16 3.13 -0.87
N ALA A 92 -18.70 4.25 -0.37
CA ALA A 92 -20.07 4.33 0.14
C ALA A 92 -21.12 4.12 -0.96
N GLY A 93 -20.84 4.57 -2.18
CA GLY A 93 -21.74 4.41 -3.30
C GLY A 93 -21.89 2.97 -3.77
N ILE A 94 -20.79 2.22 -3.87
CA ILE A 94 -20.85 0.79 -4.22
C ILE A 94 -21.59 -0.02 -3.15
N THR A 95 -21.34 0.26 -1.87
CA THR A 95 -22.05 -0.42 -0.78
C THR A 95 -23.55 -0.11 -0.80
N THR A 96 -23.93 1.14 -1.04
CA THR A 96 -25.34 1.53 -1.18
C THR A 96 -26.02 0.76 -2.33
N GLU A 97 -25.36 0.64 -3.48
CA GLU A 97 -25.90 -0.12 -4.61
C GLU A 97 -25.98 -1.63 -4.35
N ALA A 98 -25.09 -2.15 -3.52
CA ALA A 98 -25.15 -3.53 -3.09
C ALA A 98 -26.32 -3.76 -2.11
N ASP A 99 -26.52 -2.84 -1.16
CA ASP A 99 -27.61 -2.88 -0.18
C ASP A 99 -29.00 -2.74 -0.85
N GLU A 100 -29.09 -1.91 -1.89
CA GLU A 100 -30.31 -1.73 -2.69
C GLU A 100 -30.53 -2.84 -3.74
N GLY A 101 -29.62 -3.84 -3.84
CA GLY A 101 -29.69 -4.92 -4.83
C GLY A 101 -29.44 -4.50 -6.28
N VAL A 102 -29.12 -3.22 -6.52
CA VAL A 102 -28.88 -2.66 -7.85
C VAL A 102 -27.62 -3.23 -8.49
N LEU A 103 -26.63 -3.61 -7.68
CA LEU A 103 -25.37 -4.16 -8.18
C LEU A 103 -25.58 -5.48 -8.96
N ASP A 104 -26.52 -6.32 -8.52
CA ASP A 104 -26.87 -7.56 -9.22
C ASP A 104 -27.66 -7.32 -10.50
N TYR A 105 -28.57 -6.34 -10.49
CA TYR A 105 -29.24 -5.88 -11.71
C TYR A 105 -28.22 -5.36 -12.73
N GLN A 106 -27.26 -4.55 -12.28
CA GLN A 106 -26.21 -4.00 -13.14
C GLN A 106 -25.30 -5.08 -13.71
N ARG A 107 -25.17 -6.27 -13.09
CA ARG A 107 -24.44 -7.41 -13.70
C ARG A 107 -25.13 -7.95 -14.94
N LEU A 108 -26.46 -7.92 -15.00
CA LEU A 108 -27.26 -8.36 -16.15
C LEU A 108 -27.28 -7.33 -17.29
N ALA A 109 -26.99 -6.07 -17.00
CA ALA A 109 -26.94 -5.02 -18.02
C ALA A 109 -25.92 -5.33 -19.13
N PRO A 110 -26.25 -5.05 -20.41
CA PRO A 110 -25.43 -5.37 -21.59
C PRO A 110 -24.22 -4.42 -21.74
N MET A 111 -23.39 -4.38 -20.71
CA MET A 111 -22.15 -3.62 -20.65
C MET A 111 -21.00 -4.54 -20.31
N THR A 112 -19.84 -4.26 -20.87
CA THR A 112 -18.62 -4.97 -20.47
C THR A 112 -18.30 -4.66 -19.01
N PRO A 113 -17.72 -5.60 -18.26
CA PRO A 113 -17.27 -5.35 -16.89
C PRO A 113 -16.38 -4.12 -16.75
N PHE A 114 -15.49 -3.89 -17.72
CA PHE A 114 -14.59 -2.74 -17.71
C PHE A 114 -15.36 -1.41 -17.86
N ALA A 115 -16.38 -1.37 -18.75
CA ALA A 115 -17.27 -0.21 -18.84
C ALA A 115 -18.04 0.04 -17.53
N LYS A 116 -18.44 -1.02 -16.80
CA LYS A 116 -19.06 -0.88 -15.48
C LYS A 116 -18.09 -0.26 -14.47
N VAL A 117 -16.85 -0.77 -14.42
CA VAL A 117 -15.79 -0.21 -13.56
C VAL A 117 -15.56 1.27 -13.83
N LEU A 118 -15.37 1.68 -15.09
CA LEU A 118 -15.19 3.09 -15.44
C LEU A 118 -16.41 3.95 -15.08
N GLY A 119 -17.62 3.41 -15.29
CA GLY A 119 -18.87 4.08 -14.95
C GLY A 119 -18.99 4.40 -13.45
N TYR A 120 -18.64 3.44 -12.58
CA TYR A 120 -18.62 3.67 -11.14
C TYR A 120 -17.44 4.53 -10.68
N LEU A 121 -16.25 4.31 -11.26
CA LEU A 121 -15.02 5.04 -10.93
C LEU A 121 -15.20 6.55 -11.06
N PHE A 122 -15.77 7.01 -12.17
CA PHE A 122 -15.99 8.45 -12.40
C PHE A 122 -17.38 8.91 -11.96
N GLY A 123 -18.40 8.03 -11.99
CA GLY A 123 -19.77 8.40 -11.66
C GLY A 123 -19.98 8.65 -10.18
N LEU A 124 -19.46 7.80 -9.31
CA LEU A 124 -19.65 7.94 -7.86
C LEU A 124 -19.08 9.27 -7.32
N PRO A 125 -17.81 9.61 -7.58
CA PRO A 125 -17.22 10.86 -7.14
C PRO A 125 -17.44 12.04 -8.12
N ILE A 126 -18.43 11.97 -9.04
CA ILE A 126 -18.59 13.00 -10.09
C ILE A 126 -18.76 14.42 -9.53
N ARG A 127 -19.44 14.54 -8.39
CA ARG A 127 -19.61 15.81 -7.70
C ARG A 127 -18.26 16.34 -7.23
N GLU A 128 -17.44 15.51 -6.61
CA GLU A 128 -16.13 15.88 -6.08
C GLU A 128 -15.17 16.29 -7.20
N TRP A 129 -15.25 15.65 -8.38
CA TRP A 129 -14.55 16.13 -9.59
C TRP A 129 -14.95 17.55 -9.98
N ILE A 130 -16.24 17.88 -9.97
CA ILE A 130 -16.72 19.23 -10.31
C ILE A 130 -16.37 20.25 -9.22
N LEU A 131 -16.46 19.87 -7.93
CA LEU A 131 -16.03 20.72 -6.82
C LEU A 131 -14.54 21.05 -6.91
N PHE A 132 -13.71 20.06 -7.27
CA PHE A 132 -12.29 20.29 -7.56
C PHE A 132 -12.11 21.29 -8.71
N LEU A 133 -12.82 21.11 -9.84
CA LEU A 133 -12.74 22.04 -10.97
C LEU A 133 -13.11 23.48 -10.57
N ALA A 134 -14.07 23.65 -9.66
CA ALA A 134 -14.46 24.96 -9.14
C ALA A 134 -13.35 25.67 -8.34
N THR A 135 -12.35 24.95 -7.84
CA THR A 135 -11.17 25.54 -7.17
C THR A 135 -10.08 26.00 -8.13
N LEU A 136 -10.05 25.46 -9.35
CA LEU A 136 -8.99 25.72 -10.34
C LEU A 136 -8.85 27.19 -10.76
N PRO A 137 -9.91 28.03 -10.84
CA PRO A 137 -9.75 29.45 -11.16
C PRO A 137 -8.82 30.17 -10.18
N PHE A 138 -8.91 29.87 -8.87
CA PHE A 138 -8.03 30.44 -7.84
C PHE A 138 -6.58 29.98 -8.04
N THR A 139 -6.38 28.68 -8.27
CA THR A 139 -5.04 28.12 -8.53
C THR A 139 -4.44 28.68 -9.82
N GLY A 140 -5.21 28.78 -10.90
CA GLY A 140 -4.78 29.32 -12.18
C GLY A 140 -4.35 30.77 -12.07
N TYR A 141 -5.11 31.59 -11.33
CA TYR A 141 -4.72 32.96 -11.03
C TYR A 141 -3.40 33.04 -10.24
N SER A 142 -3.22 32.19 -9.23
CA SER A 142 -1.97 32.12 -8.46
C SER A 142 -0.77 31.65 -9.27
N ILE A 143 -0.94 30.68 -10.17
CA ILE A 143 0.13 30.24 -11.08
C ILE A 143 0.54 31.39 -12.01
N TRP A 144 -0.44 32.08 -12.59
CA TRP A 144 -0.21 33.19 -13.50
C TRP A 144 0.48 34.38 -12.82
N LYS A 145 -0.06 34.87 -11.70
CA LYS A 145 0.51 36.00 -10.96
C LYS A 145 1.80 35.64 -10.22
N GLY A 146 1.90 34.42 -9.71
CA GLY A 146 3.09 33.91 -9.05
C GLY A 146 4.23 33.53 -10.00
N GLN A 147 4.02 33.64 -11.32
CA GLN A 147 5.00 33.22 -12.33
C GLN A 147 5.57 31.83 -12.04
N VAL A 148 4.68 30.88 -11.71
CA VAL A 148 5.08 29.52 -11.36
C VAL A 148 5.31 28.72 -12.64
N PRO A 149 6.43 27.98 -12.76
CA PRO A 149 6.71 27.18 -13.95
C PRO A 149 5.59 26.17 -14.26
N ILE A 150 4.98 26.30 -15.44
CA ILE A 150 3.84 25.46 -15.83
C ILE A 150 4.19 23.97 -15.91
N ASN A 151 5.45 23.64 -16.25
CA ASN A 151 5.92 22.27 -16.37
C ASN A 151 5.80 21.52 -15.03
N GLY A 152 6.33 22.09 -13.94
CA GLY A 152 6.23 21.49 -12.61
C GLY A 152 4.78 21.33 -12.15
N VAL A 153 3.92 22.32 -12.44
CA VAL A 153 2.48 22.25 -12.15
C VAL A 153 1.82 21.11 -12.91
N LEU A 154 2.07 20.97 -14.22
CA LEU A 154 1.48 19.90 -15.04
C LEU A 154 1.93 18.52 -14.57
N GLN A 155 3.21 18.36 -14.21
CA GLN A 155 3.73 17.12 -13.64
C GLN A 155 3.05 16.77 -12.31
N LEU A 156 2.91 17.76 -11.41
CA LEU A 156 2.23 17.59 -10.13
C LEU A 156 0.76 17.19 -10.33
N TYR A 157 0.02 17.88 -11.19
CA TYR A 157 -1.39 17.55 -11.44
C TYR A 157 -1.58 16.22 -12.18
N ALA A 158 -0.66 15.83 -13.07
CA ALA A 158 -0.69 14.51 -13.70
C ALA A 158 -0.63 13.40 -12.65
N VAL A 159 0.31 13.50 -11.70
CA VAL A 159 0.41 12.56 -10.57
C VAL A 159 -0.76 12.71 -9.61
N PHE A 160 -1.25 13.92 -9.38
CA PHE A 160 -2.43 14.18 -8.55
C PHE A 160 -3.67 13.44 -9.08
N PHE A 161 -3.96 13.55 -10.37
CA PHE A 161 -5.10 12.85 -10.97
C PHE A 161 -4.91 11.34 -10.98
N MET A 162 -3.69 10.86 -11.21
CA MET A 162 -3.39 9.44 -11.15
C MET A 162 -3.56 8.87 -9.74
N ALA A 163 -3.15 9.61 -8.70
CA ALA A 163 -3.40 9.28 -7.31
C ALA A 163 -4.90 9.28 -6.99
N ALA A 164 -5.66 10.27 -7.47
CA ALA A 164 -7.12 10.29 -7.31
C ALA A 164 -7.77 9.04 -7.91
N ILE A 165 -7.37 8.63 -9.12
CA ILE A 165 -7.86 7.42 -9.77
C ILE A 165 -7.53 6.18 -8.93
N LEU A 166 -6.28 6.04 -8.47
CA LEU A 166 -5.85 4.93 -7.62
C LEU A 166 -6.68 4.84 -6.34
N TYR A 167 -6.92 5.97 -5.67
CA TYR A 167 -7.68 6.00 -4.42
C TYR A 167 -9.17 5.75 -4.66
N HIS A 168 -9.77 6.31 -5.71
CA HIS A 168 -11.15 6.00 -6.08
C HIS A 168 -11.33 4.53 -6.43
N LEU A 169 -10.40 3.92 -7.17
CA LEU A 169 -10.39 2.47 -7.42
C LEU A 169 -10.30 1.67 -6.12
N THR A 170 -9.47 2.12 -5.18
CA THR A 170 -9.38 1.53 -3.85
C THR A 170 -10.72 1.62 -3.11
N GLY A 171 -11.39 2.76 -3.18
CA GLY A 171 -12.74 2.95 -2.64
C GLY A 171 -13.78 2.02 -3.28
N VAL A 172 -13.84 1.96 -4.60
CA VAL A 172 -14.74 1.04 -5.32
C VAL A 172 -14.47 -0.42 -4.92
N LEU A 173 -13.20 -0.82 -4.81
CA LEU A 173 -12.83 -2.16 -4.38
C LEU A 173 -13.25 -2.44 -2.95
N ALA A 174 -12.90 -1.56 -2.00
CA ALA A 174 -13.28 -1.68 -0.60
C ALA A 174 -14.80 -1.76 -0.45
N GLY A 175 -15.54 -0.88 -1.13
CA GLY A 175 -17.00 -0.88 -1.14
C GLY A 175 -17.60 -2.15 -1.73
N SER A 176 -16.92 -2.81 -2.67
CA SER A 176 -17.37 -4.11 -3.17
C SER A 176 -17.15 -5.25 -2.16
N VAL A 177 -16.12 -5.17 -1.31
CA VAL A 177 -15.77 -6.21 -0.31
C VAL A 177 -16.60 -6.06 0.97
N MET A 178 -16.79 -4.83 1.41
CA MET A 178 -17.37 -4.52 2.71
C MET A 178 -18.90 -4.50 2.63
N LYS A 179 -19.56 -5.05 3.64
CA LYS A 179 -21.04 -5.08 3.71
C LYS A 179 -21.65 -3.83 4.32
N ASN A 180 -20.87 -3.04 5.05
CA ASN A 180 -21.39 -1.87 5.76
C ASN A 180 -20.84 -0.59 5.14
N ARG A 181 -21.75 0.29 4.71
CA ARG A 181 -21.45 1.58 4.10
C ARG A 181 -20.53 2.46 4.94
N ARG A 182 -20.77 2.56 6.24
CA ARG A 182 -19.97 3.43 7.15
C ARG A 182 -18.54 2.95 7.23
N TRP A 183 -18.35 1.64 7.39
CA TRP A 183 -17.01 1.05 7.44
C TRP A 183 -16.30 1.15 6.09
N ALA A 184 -17.01 0.94 4.97
CA ALA A 184 -16.42 1.13 3.64
C ALA A 184 -15.91 2.55 3.42
N PHE A 185 -16.69 3.56 3.82
CA PHE A 185 -16.29 4.96 3.77
C PHE A 185 -15.07 5.24 4.67
N LEU A 186 -15.15 4.85 5.95
CA LEU A 186 -14.12 5.16 6.94
C LEU A 186 -12.81 4.43 6.66
N THR A 187 -12.84 3.15 6.27
CA THR A 187 -11.64 2.39 5.96
C THR A 187 -10.95 2.91 4.70
N SER A 188 -11.71 3.28 3.66
CA SER A 188 -11.11 3.79 2.41
C SER A 188 -10.50 5.19 2.62
N THR A 189 -11.20 6.07 3.32
CA THR A 189 -10.70 7.41 3.64
C THR A 189 -9.55 7.35 4.65
N GLY A 190 -9.70 6.51 5.68
CA GLY A 190 -8.68 6.27 6.69
C GLY A 190 -7.39 5.68 6.11
N LEU A 191 -7.48 4.83 5.09
CA LEU A 191 -6.32 4.35 4.35
C LEU A 191 -5.59 5.52 3.67
N VAL A 192 -6.30 6.41 2.96
CA VAL A 192 -5.69 7.61 2.36
C VAL A 192 -5.02 8.47 3.42
N MET A 193 -5.69 8.73 4.54
CA MET A 193 -5.09 9.48 5.67
C MET A 193 -3.84 8.79 6.22
N PHE A 194 -3.87 7.47 6.36
CA PHE A 194 -2.71 6.68 6.77
C PHE A 194 -1.55 6.83 5.78
N LEU A 195 -1.81 6.85 4.46
CA LEU A 195 -0.78 7.07 3.45
C LEU A 195 -0.13 8.45 3.58
N TYR A 196 -0.86 9.49 3.98
CA TYR A 196 -0.28 10.85 4.09
C TYR A 196 0.30 11.16 5.48
N LEU A 197 -0.14 10.46 6.54
CA LEU A 197 0.33 10.70 7.91
C LEU A 197 1.46 9.76 8.34
N ILE A 198 1.35 8.46 8.02
CA ILE A 198 2.26 7.42 8.56
C ILE A 198 3.37 7.08 7.57
N ILE A 199 3.06 6.94 6.28
CA ILE A 199 4.06 6.53 5.28
C ILE A 199 5.26 7.48 5.16
N PRO A 200 5.12 8.82 5.26
CA PRO A 200 6.29 9.70 5.28
C PRO A 200 7.27 9.36 6.40
N GLN A 201 6.78 8.85 7.54
CA GLN A 201 7.61 8.36 8.63
C GLN A 201 8.19 6.98 8.32
N ALA A 202 7.38 6.06 7.78
CA ALA A 202 7.82 4.71 7.40
C ALA A 202 8.95 4.72 6.35
N ALA A 203 8.92 5.69 5.43
CA ALA A 203 9.96 5.88 4.42
C ALA A 203 11.34 6.22 5.02
N LYS A 204 11.40 6.68 6.27
CA LYS A 204 12.67 6.89 6.99
C LYS A 204 13.34 5.58 7.40
N PHE A 205 12.61 4.47 7.39
CA PHE A 205 13.09 3.13 7.73
C PHE A 205 13.33 2.27 6.48
N GLY A 206 13.73 2.89 5.37
CA GLY A 206 14.00 2.21 4.10
C GLY A 206 12.77 1.79 3.28
N LEU A 207 11.55 2.09 3.73
CA LEU A 207 10.31 1.82 2.97
C LEU A 207 9.97 2.95 1.98
N VAL A 208 10.98 3.50 1.32
CA VAL A 208 10.88 4.70 0.48
C VAL A 208 9.87 4.54 -0.65
N TYR A 209 9.74 3.32 -1.19
CA TYR A 209 8.77 3.00 -2.24
C TYR A 209 7.33 3.44 -1.89
N LEU A 210 6.94 3.35 -0.62
CA LEU A 210 5.58 3.68 -0.19
C LEU A 210 5.22 5.15 -0.45
N LYS A 211 6.20 6.07 -0.51
CA LYS A 211 5.96 7.48 -0.87
C LYS A 211 5.40 7.64 -2.29
N TYR A 212 5.76 6.77 -3.23
CA TYR A 212 5.30 6.84 -4.62
C TYR A 212 3.84 6.40 -4.81
N VAL A 213 3.19 5.91 -3.76
CA VAL A 213 1.74 5.72 -3.73
C VAL A 213 1.01 7.06 -3.49
N THR A 214 1.74 8.15 -3.26
CA THR A 214 1.23 9.51 -3.00
C THR A 214 1.82 10.52 -3.97
N ILE A 215 1.35 11.77 -3.91
CA ILE A 215 1.94 12.89 -4.67
C ILE A 215 3.25 13.41 -4.06
N TYR A 216 3.63 12.94 -2.87
CA TYR A 216 4.70 13.51 -2.05
C TYR A 216 6.06 13.65 -2.77
N PRO A 217 6.54 12.66 -3.56
CA PRO A 217 7.82 12.80 -4.27
C PRO A 217 7.83 14.00 -5.21
N VAL A 218 6.83 14.09 -6.10
CA VAL A 218 6.70 15.18 -7.07
C VAL A 218 6.37 16.50 -6.39
N PHE A 219 5.58 16.48 -5.32
CA PHE A 219 5.32 17.67 -4.53
C PHE A 219 6.62 18.28 -4.00
N ASN A 220 7.54 17.49 -3.43
CA ASN A 220 8.81 18.01 -2.91
C ASN A 220 9.72 18.57 -4.01
N GLU A 221 9.68 18.00 -5.21
CA GLU A 221 10.43 18.49 -6.37
C GLU A 221 9.89 19.85 -6.83
N VAL A 222 8.56 20.02 -6.85
CA VAL A 222 7.90 21.26 -7.30
C VAL A 222 7.78 22.30 -6.18
N TYR A 223 7.87 21.88 -4.91
CA TYR A 223 7.63 22.70 -3.72
C TYR A 223 8.38 24.04 -3.70
N PRO A 224 9.70 24.12 -4.01
CA PRO A 224 10.42 25.39 -4.04
C PRO A 224 9.78 26.44 -4.97
N SER A 225 9.21 25.98 -6.08
CA SER A 225 8.56 26.86 -7.06
C SER A 225 7.16 27.33 -6.64
N LEU A 226 6.53 26.66 -5.67
CA LEU A 226 5.19 26.96 -5.17
C LEU A 226 5.18 27.99 -4.02
N ILE A 227 6.34 28.29 -3.44
CA ILE A 227 6.49 29.23 -2.31
C ILE A 227 7.19 30.53 -2.75
N PRO A 228 7.13 31.59 -1.92
CA PRO A 228 7.88 32.83 -2.15
C PRO A 228 9.35 32.58 -2.47
N ARG A 229 9.92 33.29 -3.44
CA ARG A 229 11.30 33.08 -3.94
C ARG A 229 12.36 33.07 -2.85
N PRO A 230 12.37 33.97 -1.84
CA PRO A 230 13.38 33.90 -0.78
C PRO A 230 13.40 32.56 -0.03
N LEU A 231 12.23 31.96 0.16
CA LEU A 231 12.08 30.63 0.78
C LEU A 231 12.28 29.50 -0.25
N GLY A 232 11.85 29.73 -1.49
CA GLY A 232 11.98 28.81 -2.62
C GLY A 232 13.43 28.57 -3.01
N ASP A 233 14.20 29.64 -3.20
CA ASP A 233 15.62 29.59 -3.58
C ASP A 233 16.43 28.89 -2.47
N ALA A 234 16.12 29.15 -1.19
CA ALA A 234 16.71 28.41 -0.07
C ALA A 234 16.34 26.92 -0.07
N ALA A 235 15.08 26.59 -0.40
CA ALA A 235 14.63 25.20 -0.54
C ALA A 235 15.22 24.50 -1.78
N GLU A 236 15.48 25.23 -2.86
CA GLU A 236 16.12 24.72 -4.07
C GLU A 236 17.59 24.40 -3.82
N VAL A 237 18.31 25.28 -3.13
CA VAL A 237 19.68 24.99 -2.65
C VAL A 237 19.68 23.74 -1.77
N PHE A 238 18.73 23.63 -0.84
CA PHE A 238 18.59 22.42 -0.02
C PHE A 238 18.29 21.16 -0.84
N ASN A 239 17.45 21.27 -1.88
CA ASN A 239 17.13 20.17 -2.78
C ASN A 239 18.30 19.80 -3.70
N THR A 240 19.17 20.72 -4.12
CA THR A 240 20.38 20.37 -4.91
C THR A 240 21.42 19.57 -4.12
N ILE A 241 21.38 19.67 -2.79
CA ILE A 241 22.23 18.90 -1.87
C ILE A 241 21.66 17.49 -1.64
N ILE A 242 20.35 17.29 -1.87
CA ILE A 242 19.68 15.99 -1.73
C ILE A 242 19.50 15.36 -3.11
N PRO A 243 20.15 14.23 -3.41
CA PRO A 243 20.05 13.62 -4.73
C PRO A 243 18.58 13.25 -5.04
N PRO A 244 18.12 13.46 -6.29
CA PRO A 244 16.80 13.01 -6.71
C PRO A 244 16.68 11.49 -6.55
N ALA A 245 15.43 10.99 -6.47
CA ALA A 245 15.14 9.57 -6.39
C ALA A 245 15.92 8.76 -7.44
N LYS A 246 16.81 7.88 -6.98
CA LYS A 246 17.53 6.93 -7.84
C LYS A 246 16.86 5.58 -7.70
N PHE A 247 16.14 5.12 -8.73
CA PHE A 247 15.62 3.75 -8.76
C PHE A 247 16.65 2.84 -9.43
N PHE A 248 17.30 1.94 -8.68
CA PHE A 248 18.49 1.19 -9.14
C PHE A 248 19.58 2.08 -9.78
N GLY A 249 19.75 3.32 -9.31
CA GLY A 249 20.69 4.27 -9.93
C GLY A 249 20.22 4.86 -11.27
N LEU A 250 19.03 4.48 -11.75
CA LEU A 250 18.41 5.09 -12.92
C LEU A 250 17.84 6.46 -12.53
N ASN A 251 18.29 7.50 -13.22
CA ASN A 251 17.87 8.89 -13.02
C ASN A 251 16.52 9.14 -13.70
N PHE A 252 15.47 8.41 -13.31
CA PHE A 252 14.12 8.71 -13.78
C PHE A 252 13.61 10.01 -13.13
N PRO A 253 12.90 10.88 -13.88
CA PRO A 253 12.16 11.97 -13.26
C PRO A 253 11.16 11.42 -12.24
N GLN A 254 11.00 12.09 -11.07
CA GLN A 254 10.19 11.52 -9.99
C GLN A 254 8.73 11.34 -10.41
N TYR A 255 8.20 12.24 -11.25
CA TYR A 255 6.84 12.13 -11.75
C TYR A 255 6.63 10.89 -12.63
N VAL A 256 7.60 10.52 -13.48
CA VAL A 256 7.50 9.31 -14.33
C VAL A 256 7.45 8.07 -13.46
N PHE A 257 8.37 7.96 -12.51
CA PHE A 257 8.41 6.80 -11.62
C PHE A 257 7.16 6.69 -10.74
N THR A 258 6.64 7.83 -10.27
CA THR A 258 5.38 7.88 -9.50
C THR A 258 4.19 7.45 -10.36
N LEU A 259 4.09 7.93 -11.60
CA LEU A 259 3.02 7.53 -12.53
C LEU A 259 3.07 6.02 -12.85
N ILE A 260 4.26 5.46 -13.06
CA ILE A 260 4.42 4.01 -13.29
C ILE A 260 3.96 3.23 -12.05
N SER A 261 4.42 3.64 -10.86
CA SER A 261 4.08 2.98 -9.59
C SER A 261 2.57 2.99 -9.33
N GLN A 262 1.92 4.15 -9.45
CA GLN A 262 0.47 4.29 -9.30
C GLN A 262 -0.28 3.58 -10.43
N GLY A 263 0.28 3.53 -11.63
CA GLY A 263 -0.23 2.84 -12.81
C GLY A 263 -0.36 1.33 -12.61
N VAL A 264 0.72 0.69 -12.15
CA VAL A 264 0.74 -0.76 -11.87
C VAL A 264 -0.27 -1.12 -10.78
N LEU A 265 -0.34 -0.33 -9.70
CA LEU A 265 -1.32 -0.55 -8.63
C LEU A 265 -2.76 -0.33 -9.12
N SER A 266 -3.00 0.71 -9.91
CA SER A 266 -4.33 0.98 -10.49
C SER A 266 -4.75 -0.14 -11.44
N LEU A 267 -3.83 -0.65 -12.26
CA LEU A 267 -4.07 -1.81 -13.13
C LEU A 267 -4.42 -3.05 -12.30
N ALA A 268 -3.74 -3.29 -11.18
CA ALA A 268 -4.07 -4.36 -10.26
C ALA A 268 -5.50 -4.21 -9.69
N MET A 269 -5.89 -3.02 -9.25
CA MET A 269 -7.26 -2.75 -8.76
C MET A 269 -8.32 -2.92 -9.85
N VAL A 270 -8.06 -2.45 -11.07
CA VAL A 270 -8.94 -2.66 -12.23
C VAL A 270 -9.08 -4.14 -12.54
N MET A 271 -8.00 -4.93 -12.49
CA MET A 271 -8.06 -6.39 -12.67
C MET A 271 -8.92 -7.05 -11.58
N MET A 272 -8.78 -6.64 -10.32
CA MET A 272 -9.60 -7.17 -9.23
C MET A 272 -11.09 -6.90 -9.45
N LEU A 273 -11.43 -5.65 -9.75
CA LEU A 273 -12.80 -5.25 -10.03
C LEU A 273 -13.36 -5.95 -11.26
N TRP A 274 -12.57 -6.06 -12.34
CA TRP A 274 -12.98 -6.75 -13.56
C TRP A 274 -13.35 -8.22 -13.29
N ARG A 275 -12.51 -8.94 -12.55
CA ARG A 275 -12.78 -10.34 -12.18
C ARG A 275 -14.06 -10.43 -11.35
N ARG A 276 -14.20 -9.55 -10.37
CA ARG A 276 -15.35 -9.54 -9.46
C ARG A 276 -16.67 -9.20 -10.14
N TRP A 277 -16.65 -8.31 -11.14
CA TRP A 277 -17.82 -8.02 -11.97
C TRP A 277 -18.23 -9.20 -12.86
N ARG A 278 -17.28 -10.06 -13.26
CA ARG A 278 -17.60 -11.31 -13.98
C ARG A 278 -18.12 -12.41 -13.05
N LYS A 279 -17.58 -12.50 -11.84
CA LYS A 279 -17.98 -13.51 -10.85
C LYS A 279 -17.81 -12.95 -9.45
N ALA A 280 -18.91 -12.79 -8.73
CA ALA A 280 -18.93 -12.20 -7.39
C ALA A 280 -18.00 -12.92 -6.40
N ASP A 281 -17.95 -14.25 -6.50
CA ASP A 281 -17.23 -15.14 -5.59
C ASP A 281 -15.85 -15.55 -6.11
N CYS A 282 -15.29 -14.86 -7.11
CA CYS A 282 -13.90 -15.13 -7.51
C CYS A 282 -12.92 -14.55 -6.48
N HIS A 283 -11.68 -15.03 -6.51
CA HIS A 283 -10.61 -14.33 -5.80
C HIS A 283 -10.44 -12.91 -6.36
N LEU A 284 -9.95 -11.96 -5.56
CA LEU A 284 -9.74 -10.60 -6.07
C LEU A 284 -8.68 -10.63 -7.17
N LEU A 285 -7.49 -11.19 -6.88
CA LEU A 285 -6.46 -11.44 -7.88
C LEU A 285 -6.34 -12.91 -8.23
N GLY A 286 -5.95 -13.17 -9.48
CA GLY A 286 -5.54 -14.51 -9.89
C GLY A 286 -4.19 -14.82 -9.26
N LYS A 287 -3.85 -16.10 -9.11
CA LYS A 287 -2.61 -16.52 -8.45
C LYS A 287 -1.36 -15.98 -9.13
N PHE A 288 -1.32 -16.10 -10.46
CA PHE A 288 -0.25 -15.52 -11.27
C PHE A 288 -0.14 -14.00 -11.11
N ALA A 289 -1.27 -13.28 -11.17
CA ALA A 289 -1.28 -11.83 -11.01
C ALA A 289 -0.86 -11.40 -9.59
N ALA A 290 -1.22 -12.16 -8.56
CA ALA A 290 -0.79 -11.91 -7.19
C ALA A 290 0.72 -12.13 -7.02
N THR A 291 1.27 -13.22 -7.57
CA THR A 291 2.72 -13.47 -7.54
C THR A 291 3.50 -12.43 -8.35
N GLY A 292 2.98 -12.00 -9.51
CA GLY A 292 3.55 -10.89 -10.28
C GLY A 292 3.53 -9.57 -9.50
N LEU A 293 2.42 -9.25 -8.83
CA LEU A 293 2.32 -8.07 -7.95
C LEU A 293 3.29 -8.16 -6.77
N PHE A 294 3.44 -9.33 -6.15
CA PHE A 294 4.43 -9.56 -5.09
C PHE A 294 5.85 -9.30 -5.61
N GLY A 295 6.21 -9.87 -6.75
CA GLY A 295 7.53 -9.66 -7.36
C GLY A 295 7.80 -8.20 -7.70
N TRP A 296 6.79 -7.50 -8.23
CA TRP A 296 6.86 -6.06 -8.45
C TRP A 296 7.12 -5.30 -7.15
N LEU A 297 6.36 -5.59 -6.08
CA LEU A 297 6.57 -4.95 -4.77
C LEU A 297 7.98 -5.19 -4.23
N GLN A 298 8.51 -6.42 -4.33
CA GLN A 298 9.88 -6.75 -3.91
C GLN A 298 10.93 -6.00 -4.73
N MET A 299 10.77 -5.95 -6.05
CA MET A 299 11.65 -5.20 -6.94
C MET A 299 11.64 -3.70 -6.61
N MET A 300 10.46 -3.14 -6.34
CA MET A 300 10.31 -1.72 -6.01
C MET A 300 10.90 -1.37 -4.64
N LEU A 301 10.69 -2.21 -3.62
CA LEU A 301 11.29 -2.03 -2.30
C LEU A 301 12.82 -2.05 -2.38
N LEU A 302 13.38 -3.06 -3.04
CA LEU A 302 14.83 -3.19 -3.20
C LEU A 302 15.42 -2.06 -4.04
N GLY A 303 14.83 -1.77 -5.20
CA GLY A 303 15.36 -0.79 -6.15
C GLY A 303 15.36 0.65 -5.66
N ASN A 304 14.45 1.00 -4.74
CA ASN A 304 14.46 2.32 -4.10
C ASN A 304 15.43 2.39 -2.92
N ALA A 305 15.69 1.26 -2.24
CA ALA A 305 16.51 1.27 -1.05
C ALA A 305 18.01 1.21 -1.35
N LEU A 306 18.45 0.41 -2.33
CA LEU A 306 19.87 0.22 -2.67
C LEU A 306 20.61 1.54 -2.95
N PRO A 307 20.11 2.47 -3.79
CA PRO A 307 20.87 3.66 -4.16
C PRO A 307 21.00 4.68 -3.03
N LEU A 308 20.18 4.54 -1.98
CA LEU A 308 20.20 5.42 -0.80
C LEU A 308 21.18 4.92 0.28
N MET A 309 21.66 3.68 0.17
CA MET A 309 22.58 3.08 1.16
C MET A 309 23.91 3.85 1.21
N ASP A 310 24.59 4.02 0.07
CA ASP A 310 25.87 4.73 0.04
C ASP A 310 25.72 6.19 0.47
N SER A 311 24.66 6.85 0.02
CA SER A 311 24.42 8.24 0.43
C SER A 311 24.19 8.39 1.92
N GLY A 312 23.76 7.33 2.62
CA GLY A 312 23.32 7.38 4.02
C GLY A 312 21.89 7.92 4.22
N ASP A 313 21.21 8.39 3.17
CA ASP A 313 19.84 8.94 3.23
C ASP A 313 18.77 7.88 3.56
N LEU A 314 19.15 6.60 3.58
CA LEU A 314 18.32 5.50 4.03
C LEU A 314 18.14 5.46 5.56
N PHE A 315 19.08 6.02 6.32
CA PHE A 315 19.14 5.87 7.77
C PHE A 315 18.29 6.92 8.52
N PRO A 316 17.41 6.51 9.47
CA PRO A 316 16.57 7.44 10.21
C PRO A 316 17.34 8.52 10.99
N SER A 317 18.51 8.17 11.56
CA SER A 317 19.28 9.08 12.38
C SER A 317 19.88 10.25 11.60
N ARG A 318 20.12 10.07 10.30
CA ARG A 318 20.64 11.15 9.42
C ARG A 318 19.66 12.30 9.27
N GLU A 319 18.38 12.00 9.11
CA GLU A 319 17.34 13.03 8.98
C GLU A 319 17.11 13.75 10.32
N LEU A 320 17.25 13.03 11.44
CA LEU A 320 17.22 13.63 12.78
C LEU A 320 18.41 14.57 12.99
N ASP A 321 19.62 14.15 12.62
CA ASP A 321 20.84 14.96 12.68
C ASP A 321 20.76 16.20 11.79
N ARG A 322 20.21 16.09 10.57
CA ARG A 322 19.98 17.25 9.70
C ARG A 322 19.04 18.30 10.30
N ARG A 323 17.97 17.88 10.98
CA ARG A 323 16.96 18.79 11.52
C ARG A 323 17.30 19.35 12.89
N PHE A 324 17.97 18.54 13.70
CA PHE A 324 18.16 18.82 15.13
C PHE A 324 19.61 18.62 15.58
N GLY A 325 20.55 18.24 14.70
CA GLY A 325 21.93 17.90 15.07
C GLY A 325 22.63 19.02 15.84
N ARG A 326 22.45 20.28 15.42
CA ARG A 326 22.99 21.45 16.15
C ARG A 326 22.31 21.71 17.51
N LEU A 327 21.08 21.24 17.71
CA LEU A 327 20.33 21.36 18.97
C LEU A 327 20.58 20.18 19.92
N ILE A 328 20.82 18.99 19.37
CA ILE A 328 20.93 17.74 20.12
C ILE A 328 22.39 17.43 20.47
N ASN A 329 23.34 17.66 19.55
CA ASN A 329 24.76 17.36 19.74
C ASN A 329 25.65 18.39 19.03
N PRO A 330 25.95 19.54 19.67
CA PRO A 330 26.78 20.59 19.05
C PRO A 330 28.23 20.17 18.77
N ASP A 331 28.72 19.09 19.40
CA ASP A 331 30.13 18.65 19.33
C ASP A 331 30.43 17.62 18.22
N ILE A 332 29.41 17.06 17.55
CA ILE A 332 29.60 16.05 16.50
C ILE A 332 29.76 16.74 15.14
N GLN A 333 30.98 16.72 14.59
CA GLN A 333 31.28 17.29 13.26
C GLN A 333 30.87 16.38 12.09
N PHE A 334 30.75 15.06 12.30
CA PHE A 334 30.43 14.09 11.24
C PHE A 334 29.43 13.05 11.73
N TRP A 335 28.31 12.92 11.02
CA TRP A 335 27.28 11.91 11.31
C TRP A 335 27.69 10.52 10.82
N SER A 336 27.42 9.48 11.64
CA SER A 336 27.53 8.07 11.27
C SER A 336 26.31 7.29 11.78
N PRO A 337 25.83 6.27 11.04
CA PRO A 337 24.69 5.47 11.45
C PRO A 337 25.09 4.53 12.59
N LYS A 338 24.16 4.29 13.52
CA LYS A 338 24.40 3.36 14.64
C LYS A 338 24.25 1.90 14.18
N THR A 339 24.93 0.98 14.86
CA THR A 339 24.92 -0.46 14.55
C THR A 339 23.52 -1.07 14.62
N TRP A 340 22.70 -0.65 15.60
CA TRP A 340 21.32 -1.14 15.74
C TRP A 340 20.40 -0.73 14.58
N GLU A 341 20.72 0.34 13.85
CA GLU A 341 19.93 0.78 12.70
C GLU A 341 19.98 -0.25 11.58
N ALA A 342 21.13 -0.91 11.36
CA ALA A 342 21.26 -2.01 10.40
C ALA A 342 20.31 -3.16 10.75
N THR A 343 20.32 -3.59 12.03
CA THR A 343 19.43 -4.63 12.54
C THR A 343 17.97 -4.28 12.30
N VAL A 344 17.54 -3.10 12.73
CA VAL A 344 16.14 -2.65 12.60
C VAL A 344 15.72 -2.55 11.13
N MET A 345 16.58 -2.05 10.25
CA MET A 345 16.26 -1.91 8.82
C MET A 345 16.14 -3.26 8.11
N ILE A 346 17.06 -4.19 8.38
CA ILE A 346 16.97 -5.56 7.87
C ILE A 346 15.69 -6.23 8.40
N GLY A 347 15.39 -6.07 9.68
CA GLY A 347 14.18 -6.62 10.28
C GLY A 347 12.89 -6.04 9.70
N ILE A 348 12.79 -4.71 9.55
CA ILE A 348 11.63 -4.03 8.97
C ILE A 348 11.41 -4.43 7.51
N TYR A 349 12.48 -4.54 6.72
CA TYR A 349 12.38 -5.01 5.34
C TYR A 349 11.77 -6.42 5.28
N GLY A 350 12.24 -7.33 6.13
CA GLY A 350 11.71 -8.69 6.25
C GLY A 350 10.25 -8.71 6.72
N LEU A 351 9.90 -7.86 7.68
CA LEU A 351 8.55 -7.70 8.21
C LEU A 351 7.56 -7.24 7.12
N VAL A 352 7.91 -6.21 6.34
CA VAL A 352 7.07 -5.74 5.23
C VAL A 352 6.95 -6.81 4.15
N THR A 353 8.02 -7.54 3.88
CA THR A 353 8.01 -8.68 2.95
C THR A 353 7.05 -9.78 3.42
N LEU A 354 7.11 -10.17 4.69
CA LEU A 354 6.19 -11.15 5.29
C LEU A 354 4.74 -10.66 5.29
N ALA A 355 4.50 -9.39 5.65
CA ALA A 355 3.16 -8.80 5.65
C ALA A 355 2.55 -8.77 4.24
N SER A 356 3.35 -8.40 3.22
CA SER A 356 2.91 -8.43 1.82
C SER A 356 2.63 -9.85 1.33
N LEU A 357 3.42 -10.84 1.76
CA LEU A 357 3.20 -12.26 1.49
C LEU A 357 1.87 -12.73 2.10
N TRP A 358 1.61 -12.41 3.37
CA TRP A 358 0.36 -12.75 4.05
C TRP A 358 -0.86 -12.11 3.40
N TRP A 359 -0.76 -10.83 3.05
CA TRP A 359 -1.83 -10.11 2.37
C TRP A 359 -2.20 -10.75 1.03
N LEU A 360 -1.21 -11.06 0.19
CA LEU A 360 -1.47 -11.69 -1.10
C LEU A 360 -1.92 -13.15 -0.97
N THR A 361 -1.40 -13.88 0.01
CA THR A 361 -1.87 -15.23 0.37
C THR A 361 -3.35 -15.19 0.72
N PHE A 362 -3.78 -14.26 1.58
CA PHE A 362 -5.18 -14.07 1.94
C PHE A 362 -6.10 -13.83 0.72
N ILE A 363 -5.61 -13.08 -0.27
CA ILE A 363 -6.36 -12.79 -1.50
C ILE A 363 -6.54 -14.03 -2.38
N ILE A 364 -5.54 -14.93 -2.44
CA ILE A 364 -5.52 -16.05 -3.38
C ILE A 364 -5.87 -17.41 -2.78
N SER A 365 -5.99 -17.52 -1.45
CA SER A 365 -6.36 -18.76 -0.78
C SER A 365 -7.84 -19.10 -0.99
N SER A 366 -8.07 -20.36 -1.35
CA SER A 366 -9.39 -20.85 -1.75
C SER A 366 -10.28 -21.21 -0.56
N ASP A 367 -11.54 -20.75 -0.60
CA ASP A 367 -12.56 -21.12 0.39
C ASP A 367 -13.22 -22.47 0.07
N LEU A 368 -13.76 -23.14 1.08
CA LEU A 368 -14.39 -24.48 0.99
C LEU A 368 -15.42 -24.55 -0.14
N HIS A 369 -16.36 -23.60 -0.17
CA HIS A 369 -17.41 -23.53 -1.19
C HIS A 369 -16.82 -23.28 -2.60
N GLY A 370 -15.74 -22.50 -2.68
CA GLY A 370 -15.01 -22.27 -3.91
C GLY A 370 -14.36 -23.56 -4.44
N GLN A 371 -13.75 -24.33 -3.53
CA GLN A 371 -13.10 -25.61 -3.85
C GLN A 371 -14.11 -26.65 -4.35
N VAL A 372 -15.24 -26.83 -3.65
CA VAL A 372 -16.31 -27.78 -4.06
C VAL A 372 -16.83 -27.44 -5.46
N ARG A 373 -17.16 -26.16 -5.71
CA ARG A 373 -17.63 -25.70 -7.03
C ARG A 373 -16.56 -25.90 -8.11
N GLY A 374 -15.30 -25.68 -7.78
CA GLY A 374 -14.18 -25.92 -8.68
C GLY A 374 -14.04 -27.38 -9.09
N TRP A 375 -14.13 -28.30 -8.13
CA TRP A 375 -14.04 -29.74 -8.39
C TRP A 375 -15.21 -30.24 -9.24
N ARG A 376 -16.44 -29.81 -8.93
CA ARG A 376 -17.62 -30.10 -9.76
C ARG A 376 -17.43 -29.62 -11.20
N ARG A 377 -16.92 -28.40 -11.39
CA ARG A 377 -16.64 -27.86 -12.73
C ARG A 377 -15.54 -28.65 -13.45
N ALA A 378 -14.45 -29.00 -12.76
CA ALA A 378 -13.36 -29.76 -13.35
C ALA A 378 -13.85 -31.11 -13.89
N ARG A 379 -14.71 -31.80 -13.13
CA ARG A 379 -15.27 -33.11 -13.52
C ARG A 379 -16.25 -33.02 -14.66
N LYS A 380 -17.11 -32.00 -14.67
CA LYS A 380 -17.97 -31.70 -15.83
C LYS A 380 -17.17 -31.46 -17.11
N LEU A 381 -15.92 -31.01 -17.00
CA LEU A 381 -15.00 -30.81 -18.11
C LEU A 381 -14.06 -32.03 -18.36
N GLY A 382 -14.28 -33.16 -17.69
CA GLY A 382 -13.44 -34.36 -17.82
C GLY A 382 -12.06 -34.27 -17.14
N ASN A 383 -11.78 -33.21 -16.39
CA ASN A 383 -10.49 -33.02 -15.74
C ASN A 383 -10.38 -33.82 -14.43
N GLN A 384 -9.32 -34.63 -14.31
CA GLN A 384 -9.02 -35.40 -13.10
C GLN A 384 -8.37 -34.56 -11.99
N LYS A 385 -7.83 -33.38 -12.33
CA LYS A 385 -7.16 -32.46 -11.40
C LYS A 385 -7.70 -31.04 -11.57
N LEU A 386 -7.65 -30.26 -10.50
CA LEU A 386 -7.93 -28.83 -10.58
C LEU A 386 -6.80 -28.12 -11.34
N PRO A 387 -7.10 -27.27 -12.34
CA PRO A 387 -6.10 -26.46 -13.00
C PRO A 387 -5.35 -25.58 -12.00
N LEU A 388 -4.02 -25.51 -12.09
CA LEU A 388 -3.16 -24.80 -11.12
C LEU A 388 -3.56 -23.32 -10.92
N LEU A 389 -3.90 -22.66 -12.03
CA LEU A 389 -4.31 -21.25 -12.10
C LEU A 389 -5.77 -21.00 -11.67
N SER A 390 -6.56 -22.06 -11.45
CA SER A 390 -7.94 -21.93 -11.00
C SER A 390 -7.99 -21.38 -9.58
N ASP A 391 -8.95 -20.50 -9.29
CA ASP A 391 -9.22 -19.99 -7.93
C ASP A 391 -9.47 -21.14 -6.94
N ALA A 392 -10.04 -22.26 -7.40
CA ALA A 392 -10.33 -23.42 -6.55
C ALA A 392 -9.10 -24.29 -6.22
N ALA A 393 -7.99 -24.13 -6.95
CA ALA A 393 -6.77 -24.86 -6.63
C ALA A 393 -6.10 -24.27 -5.37
N THR A 394 -5.12 -24.97 -4.80
CA THR A 394 -4.39 -24.47 -3.63
C THR A 394 -3.48 -23.28 -3.98
N SER A 395 -3.21 -22.45 -2.98
CA SER A 395 -2.26 -21.33 -3.01
C SER A 395 -0.81 -21.75 -2.71
N VAL A 396 -0.59 -22.95 -2.16
CA VAL A 396 0.72 -23.41 -1.66
C VAL A 396 1.90 -23.20 -2.64
N PRO A 397 1.85 -23.63 -3.92
CA PRO A 397 2.99 -23.45 -4.84
C PRO A 397 3.33 -21.97 -5.09
N TRP A 398 2.32 -21.11 -5.10
CA TRP A 398 2.47 -19.67 -5.31
C TRP A 398 3.06 -19.00 -4.09
N VAL A 399 2.71 -19.47 -2.90
CA VAL A 399 3.32 -19.02 -1.64
C VAL A 399 4.79 -19.42 -1.59
N ILE A 400 5.16 -20.64 -1.98
CA ILE A 400 6.58 -21.05 -2.08
C ILE A 400 7.34 -20.12 -3.04
N ALA A 401 6.78 -19.85 -4.22
CA ALA A 401 7.39 -18.94 -5.19
C ALA A 401 7.58 -17.52 -4.61
N MET A 402 6.55 -16.96 -3.97
CA MET A 402 6.64 -15.65 -3.32
C MET A 402 7.63 -15.66 -2.15
N SER A 403 7.68 -16.72 -1.33
CA SER A 403 8.67 -16.85 -0.25
C SER A 403 10.11 -16.87 -0.78
N MET A 404 10.37 -17.56 -1.90
CA MET A 404 11.70 -17.55 -2.55
C MET A 404 12.07 -16.15 -3.05
N MET A 405 11.14 -15.46 -3.74
CA MET A 405 11.37 -14.10 -4.25
C MET A 405 11.61 -13.11 -3.10
N GLY A 406 10.83 -13.21 -2.03
CA GLY A 406 10.97 -12.37 -0.84
C GLY A 406 12.28 -12.62 -0.10
N ALA A 407 12.68 -13.89 0.05
CA ALA A 407 13.94 -14.25 0.69
C ALA A 407 15.14 -13.74 -0.11
N ALA A 408 15.09 -13.87 -1.44
CA ALA A 408 16.13 -13.34 -2.32
C ALA A 408 16.23 -11.81 -2.21
N GLY A 409 15.10 -11.09 -2.30
CA GLY A 409 15.09 -9.62 -2.16
C GLY A 409 15.59 -9.16 -0.80
N TRP A 410 15.17 -9.83 0.28
CA TRP A 410 15.59 -9.52 1.65
C TRP A 410 17.09 -9.79 1.87
N PHE A 411 17.62 -10.90 1.35
CA PHE A 411 19.04 -11.21 1.42
C PHE A 411 19.89 -10.20 0.64
N ILE A 412 19.48 -9.81 -0.58
CA ILE A 412 20.20 -8.81 -1.37
C ILE A 412 20.22 -7.47 -0.63
N PHE A 413 19.09 -7.06 -0.05
CA PHE A 413 19.01 -5.84 0.76
C PHE A 413 19.96 -5.89 1.96
N GLY A 414 19.90 -6.96 2.77
CA GLY A 414 20.76 -7.10 3.95
C GLY A 414 22.24 -7.14 3.59
N ARG A 415 22.60 -7.89 2.54
CA ARG A 415 23.99 -7.98 2.07
C ARG A 415 24.51 -6.64 1.56
N ALA A 416 23.72 -5.90 0.80
CA ALA A 416 24.12 -4.59 0.31
C ALA A 416 24.27 -3.56 1.43
N LEU A 417 23.39 -3.61 2.44
CA LEU A 417 23.47 -2.72 3.60
C LEU A 417 24.75 -2.94 4.40
N ILE A 418 25.08 -4.21 4.68
CA ILE A 418 26.25 -4.58 5.49
C ILE A 418 27.56 -4.38 4.73
N ASN A 419 27.58 -4.68 3.43
CA ASN A 419 28.75 -4.43 2.59
C ASN A 419 28.95 -2.94 2.26
N SER A 420 28.07 -2.04 2.71
CA SER A 420 28.27 -0.60 2.54
C SER A 420 29.41 -0.10 3.43
N HIS A 421 30.03 1.01 3.04
CA HIS A 421 31.14 1.61 3.80
C HIS A 421 30.74 2.06 5.21
N TRP A 422 29.45 2.09 5.54
CA TRP A 422 28.95 2.45 6.85
C TRP A 422 29.16 1.37 7.92
N TYR A 423 29.31 0.10 7.52
CA TYR A 423 29.40 -1.04 8.45
C TYR A 423 30.55 -2.00 8.12
N PRO A 424 31.82 -1.54 8.11
CA PRO A 424 32.96 -2.35 7.68
C PRO A 424 33.23 -3.57 8.59
N GLU A 425 32.80 -3.51 9.84
CA GLU A 425 33.03 -4.54 10.86
C GLU A 425 31.90 -5.58 10.93
N LEU A 426 30.74 -5.30 10.32
CA LEU A 426 29.63 -6.24 10.30
C LEU A 426 29.78 -7.21 9.12
N SER A 427 29.43 -8.47 9.35
CA SER A 427 29.33 -9.47 8.29
C SER A 427 28.05 -10.30 8.49
N LEU A 428 27.48 -10.76 7.38
CA LEU A 428 26.35 -11.68 7.43
C LEU A 428 26.83 -13.09 7.71
N LEU A 429 26.15 -13.77 8.62
CA LEU A 429 26.36 -15.21 8.83
C LEU A 429 25.97 -16.00 7.59
N VAL A 430 26.68 -17.10 7.32
CA VAL A 430 26.42 -18.03 6.20
C VAL A 430 24.99 -18.60 6.24
N VAL A 431 24.40 -18.71 7.43
CA VAL A 431 23.05 -19.25 7.64
C VAL A 431 21.93 -18.27 7.25
N THR A 432 22.25 -16.98 7.07
CA THR A 432 21.28 -15.90 6.85
C THR A 432 20.27 -16.19 5.73
N PRO A 433 20.66 -16.62 4.51
CA PRO A 433 19.70 -16.87 3.43
C PRO A 433 18.68 -17.97 3.79
N VAL A 434 19.14 -19.01 4.47
CA VAL A 434 18.30 -20.14 4.87
C VAL A 434 17.32 -19.71 5.96
N ALA A 435 17.77 -18.90 6.91
CA ALA A 435 16.92 -18.36 7.97
C ALA A 435 15.89 -17.36 7.44
N MET A 436 16.26 -16.47 6.52
CA MET A 436 15.31 -15.56 5.86
C MET A 436 14.24 -16.33 5.07
N PHE A 437 14.65 -17.39 4.37
CA PHE A 437 13.73 -18.26 3.66
C PHE A 437 12.82 -19.05 4.62
N SER A 438 13.36 -19.58 5.73
CA SER A 438 12.59 -20.34 6.72
C SER A 438 11.48 -19.48 7.35
N ILE A 439 11.78 -18.23 7.69
CA ILE A 439 10.79 -17.28 8.21
C ILE A 439 9.63 -17.09 7.23
N LEU A 440 9.94 -16.82 5.95
CA LEU A 440 8.94 -16.55 4.93
C LEU A 440 8.16 -17.79 4.53
N ILE A 441 8.78 -18.97 4.49
CA ILE A 441 8.08 -20.21 4.11
C ILE A 441 7.21 -20.73 5.25
N CYS A 442 7.68 -20.70 6.51
CA CYS A 442 6.89 -21.09 7.68
C CYS A 442 5.70 -20.14 7.86
N GLY A 443 5.96 -18.82 7.86
CA GLY A 443 4.92 -17.82 7.98
C GLY A 443 3.92 -17.85 6.81
N GLY A 444 4.41 -17.99 5.58
CA GLY A 444 3.57 -18.02 4.38
C GLY A 444 2.72 -19.29 4.28
N LEU A 445 3.34 -20.46 4.37
CA LEU A 445 2.64 -21.75 4.24
C LEU A 445 1.72 -22.02 5.42
N GLY A 446 2.10 -21.64 6.63
CA GLY A 446 1.22 -21.70 7.80
C GLY A 446 -0.06 -20.91 7.58
N MET A 447 0.05 -19.67 7.09
CA MET A 447 -1.10 -18.84 6.76
C MET A 447 -1.97 -19.45 5.65
N ALA A 448 -1.35 -19.92 4.56
CA ALA A 448 -2.05 -20.56 3.45
C ALA A 448 -2.82 -21.82 3.91
N ALA A 449 -2.19 -22.64 4.74
CA ALA A 449 -2.79 -23.86 5.26
C ALA A 449 -3.95 -23.56 6.21
N LEU A 450 -3.83 -22.58 7.11
CA LEU A 450 -4.92 -22.16 8.01
C LEU A 450 -6.13 -21.64 7.21
N LEU A 451 -5.88 -20.78 6.22
CA LEU A 451 -6.93 -20.19 5.39
C LEU A 451 -7.73 -21.24 4.61
N GLU A 452 -7.05 -22.24 4.05
CA GLU A 452 -7.69 -23.26 3.20
C GLU A 452 -8.27 -24.45 3.99
N SER A 453 -7.74 -24.75 5.18
CA SER A 453 -8.18 -25.92 5.97
C SER A 453 -9.26 -25.60 6.99
N VAL A 454 -9.14 -24.48 7.72
CA VAL A 454 -10.05 -24.11 8.81
C VAL A 454 -10.91 -22.89 8.46
N GLY A 455 -10.47 -22.08 7.50
CA GLY A 455 -11.23 -20.95 6.96
C GLY A 455 -10.91 -19.61 7.62
N ARG A 456 -11.31 -18.53 6.94
CA ARG A 456 -10.88 -17.15 7.22
C ARG A 456 -11.17 -16.66 8.65
N LYS A 457 -12.32 -17.04 9.23
CA LYS A 457 -12.72 -16.59 10.57
C LYS A 457 -11.75 -17.11 11.64
N VAL A 458 -11.45 -18.40 11.60
CA VAL A 458 -10.55 -19.03 12.57
C VAL A 458 -9.12 -18.58 12.34
N THR A 459 -8.70 -18.42 11.09
CA THR A 459 -7.38 -17.83 10.79
C THR A 459 -7.24 -16.44 11.42
N GLY A 460 -8.27 -15.59 11.33
CA GLY A 460 -8.26 -14.28 11.98
C GLY A 460 -8.05 -14.35 13.49
N LEU A 461 -8.76 -15.25 14.18
CA LEU A 461 -8.57 -15.48 15.62
C LEU A 461 -7.16 -15.98 15.95
N VAL A 462 -6.61 -16.90 15.15
CA VAL A 462 -5.24 -17.40 15.32
C VAL A 462 -4.21 -16.28 15.15
N VAL A 463 -4.39 -15.39 14.17
CA VAL A 463 -3.51 -14.23 13.97
C VAL A 463 -3.59 -13.25 15.14
N ILE A 464 -4.77 -13.04 15.72
CA ILE A 464 -4.92 -12.15 16.89
C ILE A 464 -4.27 -12.77 18.13
N LEU A 465 -4.63 -14.02 18.46
CA LEU A 465 -4.23 -14.68 19.70
C LEU A 465 -2.80 -15.23 19.68
N GLY A 466 -2.37 -15.80 18.55
CA GLY A 466 -1.02 -16.33 18.39
C GLY A 466 -0.03 -15.33 17.77
N GLY A 467 -0.53 -14.29 17.11
CA GLY A 467 0.30 -13.25 16.51
C GLY A 467 0.38 -11.98 17.36
N ILE A 468 -0.71 -11.23 17.46
CA ILE A 468 -0.68 -9.89 18.07
C ILE A 468 -0.51 -9.95 19.59
N LEU A 469 -1.28 -10.81 20.26
CA LEU A 469 -1.31 -10.87 21.72
C LEU A 469 0.06 -11.20 22.36
N PRO A 470 0.85 -12.17 21.89
CA PRO A 470 2.15 -12.48 22.50
C PRO A 470 3.16 -11.33 22.36
N VAL A 471 3.11 -10.58 21.25
CA VAL A 471 3.93 -9.37 21.08
C VAL A 471 3.52 -8.29 22.05
N MET A 472 2.21 -8.04 22.21
CA MET A 472 1.71 -7.05 23.18
C MET A 472 2.14 -7.41 24.61
N LEU A 473 1.96 -8.67 25.02
CA LEU A 473 2.36 -9.15 26.34
C LEU A 473 3.89 -9.07 26.53
N GLY A 474 4.67 -9.44 25.52
CA GLY A 474 6.12 -9.33 25.54
C GLY A 474 6.57 -7.87 25.71
N VAL A 475 5.99 -6.92 24.97
CA VAL A 475 6.30 -5.50 25.10
C VAL A 475 5.95 -4.98 26.49
N ILE A 476 4.78 -5.33 27.04
CA ILE A 476 4.38 -4.93 28.40
C ILE A 476 5.38 -5.44 29.44
N LEU A 477 5.80 -6.71 29.33
CA LEU A 477 6.76 -7.30 30.26
C LEU A 477 8.15 -6.66 30.15
N ALA A 478 8.63 -6.42 28.93
CA ALA A 478 9.91 -5.77 28.68
C ALA A 478 9.96 -4.34 29.23
N VAL A 479 8.84 -3.60 29.17
CA VAL A 479 8.74 -2.24 29.71
C VAL A 479 8.55 -2.26 31.23
N SER A 480 8.01 -3.33 31.80
CA SER A 480 7.71 -3.41 33.23
C SER A 480 8.92 -3.62 34.12
N SER A 481 9.92 -4.40 33.68
CA SER A 481 11.16 -4.62 34.43
C SER A 481 12.25 -5.20 33.52
N ASP A 482 13.50 -4.77 33.74
CA ASP A 482 14.67 -5.32 33.06
C ASP A 482 14.85 -6.83 33.33
N ASP A 483 14.42 -7.31 34.50
CA ASP A 483 14.47 -8.74 34.86
C ASP A 483 13.57 -9.63 33.98
N PHE A 484 12.51 -9.05 33.39
CA PHE A 484 11.57 -9.78 32.53
C PHE A 484 11.92 -9.72 31.05
N VAL A 485 13.02 -9.09 30.66
CA VAL A 485 13.38 -8.91 29.26
C VAL A 485 13.59 -10.25 28.55
N ALA A 486 14.25 -11.22 29.18
CA ALA A 486 14.40 -12.55 28.59
C ALA A 486 13.04 -13.23 28.38
N LEU A 487 12.15 -13.20 29.37
CA LEU A 487 10.80 -13.76 29.27
C LEU A 487 9.99 -13.08 28.18
N ALA A 488 10.09 -11.74 28.10
CA ALA A 488 9.45 -10.94 27.07
C ALA A 488 9.91 -11.34 25.66
N VAL A 489 11.21 -11.58 25.46
CA VAL A 489 11.77 -12.04 24.18
C VAL A 489 11.19 -13.41 23.79
N TRP A 490 11.12 -14.35 24.73
CA TRP A 490 10.55 -15.68 24.47
C TRP A 490 9.06 -15.62 24.14
N LEU A 491 8.28 -14.80 24.85
CA LEU A 491 6.84 -14.62 24.60
C LEU A 491 6.57 -13.94 23.26
N ALA A 492 7.28 -12.85 22.94
CA ALA A 492 7.12 -12.19 21.65
C ALA A 492 7.60 -13.06 20.48
N GLY A 493 8.54 -13.99 20.71
CA GLY A 493 9.01 -14.96 19.73
C GLY A 493 7.97 -15.98 19.24
N ILE A 494 6.88 -16.19 19.98
CA ILE A 494 5.73 -17.02 19.55
C ILE A 494 5.15 -16.48 18.25
N CYS A 495 5.15 -15.16 18.08
CA CYS A 495 4.52 -14.48 16.97
C CYS A 495 5.38 -14.51 15.71
N PRO A 496 4.87 -14.99 14.57
CA PRO A 496 5.62 -14.94 13.32
C PRO A 496 6.00 -13.54 12.82
N VAL A 497 5.30 -12.50 13.29
CA VAL A 497 5.57 -11.10 12.95
C VAL A 497 6.85 -10.60 13.62
N SER A 498 7.27 -11.18 14.75
CA SER A 498 8.53 -10.82 15.42
C SER A 498 9.75 -11.50 14.77
N TRP A 499 9.54 -12.61 14.06
CA TRP A 499 10.63 -13.41 13.49
C TRP A 499 11.56 -12.64 12.55
N PRO A 500 11.10 -11.72 11.68
CA PRO A 500 12.01 -10.91 10.88
C PRO A 500 12.93 -10.01 11.70
N ILE A 501 12.41 -9.44 12.80
CA ILE A 501 13.20 -8.62 13.73
C ILE A 501 14.19 -9.50 14.49
N TYR A 502 13.76 -10.66 14.99
CA TYR A 502 14.65 -11.57 15.72
C TYR A 502 15.73 -12.14 14.81
N GLY A 503 15.35 -12.54 13.60
CA GLY A 503 16.26 -12.99 12.56
C GLY A 503 17.33 -11.94 12.29
N SER A 504 16.96 -10.65 12.18
CA SER A 504 17.94 -9.59 11.95
C SER A 504 18.98 -9.47 13.08
N GLY A 505 18.62 -9.75 14.33
CA GLY A 505 19.57 -9.83 15.45
C GLY A 505 20.51 -11.04 15.32
N VAL A 506 19.99 -12.19 14.88
CA VAL A 506 20.78 -13.41 14.61
C VAL A 506 21.71 -13.25 13.40
N PHE A 507 21.35 -12.44 12.41
CA PHE A 507 22.11 -12.31 11.16
C PHE A 507 23.38 -11.46 11.30
N LEU A 508 23.47 -10.66 12.37
CA LEU A 508 24.51 -9.67 12.62
C LEU A 508 25.35 -10.06 13.86
N SER A 509 26.64 -9.76 13.84
CA SER A 509 27.51 -9.92 15.03
C SER A 509 27.07 -8.93 16.11
N GLU A 510 26.65 -9.44 17.28
CA GLU A 510 26.02 -8.67 18.35
C GLU A 510 27.05 -7.94 19.24
N GLU A 511 27.55 -6.78 18.79
CA GLU A 511 28.27 -5.86 19.67
C GLU A 511 27.33 -4.77 20.22
N GLY A 512 27.17 -4.70 21.55
CA GLY A 512 26.47 -3.61 22.24
C GLY A 512 25.06 -3.88 22.78
N MET A 513 24.50 -5.08 22.65
CA MET A 513 23.22 -5.44 23.31
C MET A 513 23.41 -5.87 24.78
N PRO A 514 22.41 -5.67 25.68
CA PRO A 514 22.42 -6.25 27.01
C PRO A 514 22.66 -7.77 26.93
N ARG A 515 23.54 -8.31 27.78
CA ARG A 515 23.99 -9.71 27.71
C ARG A 515 22.83 -10.71 27.72
N ASP A 516 21.75 -10.40 28.42
CA ASP A 516 20.57 -11.26 28.51
C ASP A 516 19.75 -11.26 27.20
N VAL A 517 19.67 -10.11 26.51
CA VAL A 517 19.01 -9.97 25.21
C VAL A 517 19.81 -10.69 24.12
N ALA A 518 21.13 -10.48 24.11
CA ALA A 518 22.07 -11.09 23.17
C ALA A 518 22.03 -12.63 23.21
N ARG A 519 21.78 -13.21 24.39
CA ARG A 519 21.60 -14.67 24.53
C ARG A 519 20.17 -15.14 24.26
N ALA A 520 19.17 -14.35 24.64
CA ALA A 520 17.77 -14.76 24.53
C ALA A 520 17.26 -14.73 23.08
N ILE A 521 17.61 -13.71 22.29
CA ILE A 521 17.08 -13.54 20.93
C ILE A 521 17.45 -14.71 20.00
N PRO A 522 18.73 -15.13 19.87
CA PRO A 522 19.08 -16.21 18.96
C PRO A 522 18.46 -17.56 19.35
N ASN A 523 18.44 -17.86 20.64
CA ASN A 523 17.85 -19.09 21.16
C ASN A 523 16.34 -19.14 20.95
N ALA A 524 15.65 -18.04 21.27
CA ALA A 524 14.21 -17.93 21.04
C ALA A 524 13.88 -18.02 19.54
N PHE A 525 14.68 -17.36 18.69
CA PHE A 525 14.50 -17.40 17.24
C PHE A 525 14.56 -18.83 16.71
N TRP A 526 15.64 -19.57 16.97
CA TRP A 526 15.81 -20.92 16.43
C TRP A 526 14.77 -21.90 16.98
N PHE A 527 14.44 -21.79 18.28
CA PHE A 527 13.40 -22.61 18.88
C PHE A 527 12.04 -22.36 18.21
N TRP A 528 11.59 -21.11 18.10
CA TRP A 528 10.29 -20.79 17.52
C TRP A 528 10.23 -21.03 16.01
N GLN A 529 11.35 -20.89 15.29
CA GLN A 529 11.44 -21.34 13.90
C GLN A 529 11.26 -22.85 13.77
N GLY A 530 11.88 -23.64 14.66
CA GLY A 530 11.72 -25.10 14.70
C GLY A 530 10.27 -25.49 14.97
N VAL A 531 9.65 -24.89 16.00
CA VAL A 531 8.22 -25.08 16.30
C VAL A 531 7.34 -24.67 15.11
N GLY A 532 7.63 -23.52 14.50
CA GLY A 532 6.91 -23.01 13.34
C GLY A 532 7.00 -23.94 12.13
N ALA A 533 8.16 -24.54 11.88
CA ALA A 533 8.35 -25.52 10.80
C ALA A 533 7.53 -26.80 11.05
N ILE A 534 7.59 -27.36 12.27
CA ILE A 534 6.80 -28.54 12.66
C ILE A 534 5.30 -28.25 12.52
N LEU A 535 4.84 -27.11 13.05
CA LEU A 535 3.45 -26.69 12.96
C LEU A 535 3.01 -26.51 11.50
N THR A 536 3.85 -25.94 10.66
CA THR A 536 3.57 -25.76 9.22
C THR A 536 3.43 -27.10 8.51
N VAL A 537 4.32 -28.06 8.76
CA VAL A 537 4.21 -29.43 8.20
C VAL A 537 2.93 -30.10 8.67
N TRP A 538 2.60 -29.99 9.96
CA TRP A 538 1.35 -30.52 10.50
C TRP A 538 0.12 -29.88 9.84
N LEU A 539 0.09 -28.56 9.69
CA LEU A 539 -1.00 -27.83 9.03
C LEU A 539 -1.14 -28.21 7.55
N LEU A 540 -0.03 -28.41 6.83
CA LEU A 540 -0.05 -28.89 5.44
C LEU A 540 -0.58 -30.31 5.33
N SER A 541 -0.28 -31.18 6.29
CA SER A 541 -0.85 -32.53 6.36
C SER A 541 -2.38 -32.48 6.54
N LYS A 542 -2.87 -31.61 7.44
CA LYS A 542 -4.30 -31.35 7.66
C LYS A 542 -4.96 -30.78 6.42
N LEU A 543 -4.32 -29.83 5.74
CA LEU A 543 -4.79 -29.28 4.47
C LEU A 543 -4.96 -30.38 3.42
N ARG A 544 -3.96 -31.27 3.27
CA ARG A 544 -4.01 -32.37 2.30
C ARG A 544 -5.20 -33.30 2.57
N ILE A 545 -5.45 -33.64 3.83
CA ILE A 545 -6.59 -34.47 4.25
C ILE A 545 -7.91 -33.75 3.95
N ALA A 546 -8.04 -32.47 4.31
CA ALA A 546 -9.24 -31.68 4.07
C ALA A 546 -9.57 -31.61 2.57
N ARG A 547 -8.58 -31.35 1.72
CA ARG A 547 -8.77 -31.28 0.25
C ARG A 547 -9.10 -32.63 -0.38
N LYS A 548 -8.53 -33.72 0.14
CA LYS A 548 -8.90 -35.08 -0.29
C LYS A 548 -10.38 -35.35 0.01
N LYS A 549 -10.83 -35.05 1.23
CA LYS A 549 -12.25 -35.18 1.62
C LYS A 549 -13.19 -34.38 0.71
N ILE A 550 -12.82 -33.15 0.35
CA ILE A 550 -13.60 -32.30 -0.58
C ILE A 550 -13.64 -32.89 -2.00
N SER A 551 -12.51 -33.40 -2.48
CA SER A 551 -12.47 -34.09 -3.78
C SER A 551 -13.39 -35.32 -3.73
N ASP A 552 -13.29 -36.15 -2.71
CA ASP A 552 -14.05 -37.40 -2.64
C ASP A 552 -15.56 -37.15 -2.54
N SER A 553 -16.00 -36.20 -1.70
CA SER A 553 -17.43 -35.83 -1.59
C SER A 553 -18.02 -35.25 -2.86
N SER A 554 -17.19 -34.62 -3.71
CA SER A 554 -17.68 -34.14 -5.00
C SER A 554 -17.89 -35.27 -6.03
N ARG A 555 -17.58 -36.54 -5.72
CA ARG A 555 -17.75 -37.71 -6.64
C ARG A 555 -19.15 -38.27 -6.59
N GLU A 556 -19.82 -38.06 -5.46
CA GLU A 556 -21.17 -38.55 -5.17
C GLU A 556 -22.27 -37.70 -5.83
N PHE A 557 -21.89 -36.62 -6.52
CA PHE A 557 -22.77 -35.68 -7.25
C PHE A 557 -22.21 -35.41 -8.64
#